data_AF-A0A7X8UPT3-F1
#
_entry.id   AF-A0A7X8UPT3-F1
#
_cell.length_a   1.000
_cell.length_b   1.000
_cell.length_c   1.000
_cell.angle_alpha   90.00
_cell.angle_beta   90.00
_cell.angle_gamma   90.00
#
_symmetry.space_group_name_H-M   'P 1'
#
loop_
_entity.id
_entity.type
_entity.pdbx_description
1 polymer ?
#
loop_
_entity_poly.entity_id
_entity_poly.type
_entity_poly.pdbx_seq_one_letter_code
_entity_poly.pdbx_strand_id
1 'polypeptide(L)' 'MMATPMSAEALAARQEAYIDRIPLGRIAHPGEVADAAVFLCSARAGYMTGATVDVSDGMLMH' A
#
# COMPACT_ATOMS: atom_id res chain seq x y z
N MET A 1 1.26 -4.62 1.64
CA MET A 1 1.42 -5.45 0.40
C MET A 1 0.07 -5.43 -0.32
N MET A 2 0.00 -5.33 -1.65
CA MET A 2 -1.28 -5.15 -2.37
C MET A 2 -1.62 -6.31 -3.31
N ALA A 3 -2.91 -6.66 -3.42
CA ALA A 3 -3.41 -7.72 -4.30
C ALA A 3 -3.49 -7.25 -5.76
N THR A 4 -2.44 -7.50 -6.52
CA THR A 4 -2.33 -7.18 -7.96
C THR A 4 -1.75 -8.36 -8.75
N PRO A 5 -1.89 -8.38 -10.10
CA PRO A 5 -1.24 -9.40 -10.93
C PRO A 5 0.27 -9.49 -10.70
N MET A 6 0.94 -8.37 -10.43
CA MET A 6 2.38 -8.30 -10.12
C MET A 6 2.75 -9.11 -8.86
N SER A 7 1.85 -9.16 -7.89
CA SER A 7 2.07 -9.83 -6.60
C SER A 7 1.49 -11.24 -6.51
N ALA A 8 0.78 -11.69 -7.55
CA ALA A 8 -0.06 -12.89 -7.49
C ALA A 8 0.74 -14.17 -7.18
N GLU A 9 1.89 -14.35 -7.83
CA GLU A 9 2.76 -15.51 -7.60
C GLU A 9 3.34 -15.52 -6.16
N ALA A 10 3.79 -14.36 -5.68
CA ALA A 10 4.34 -14.23 -4.33
C ALA A 10 3.30 -14.51 -3.24
N LEU A 11 2.06 -14.03 -3.43
CA LEU A 11 0.94 -14.30 -2.53
C LEU A 11 0.59 -15.79 -2.55
N ALA A 12 0.45 -16.40 -3.72
CA ALA A 12 0.16 -17.83 -3.82
C ALA A 12 1.21 -18.70 -3.10
N ALA A 13 2.47 -18.29 -3.12
CA ALA A 13 3.55 -19.03 -2.48
C ALA A 13 3.59 -18.86 -0.95
N ARG A 14 3.32 -17.66 -0.41
CA ARG A 14 3.61 -17.30 1.00
C ARG A 14 2.66 -16.28 1.62
N GLN A 15 1.37 -16.31 1.30
CA GLN A 15 0.39 -15.32 1.77
C GLN A 15 0.38 -15.13 3.29
N GLU A 16 0.32 -16.22 4.07
CA GLU A 16 0.25 -16.14 5.55
C GLU A 16 1.48 -15.43 6.14
N ALA A 17 2.68 -15.74 5.64
CA ALA A 17 3.91 -15.10 6.09
C ALA A 17 3.96 -13.59 5.80
N TYR A 18 3.25 -13.13 4.77
CA TYR A 18 3.07 -11.69 4.53
C TYR A 18 2.03 -11.09 5.48
N ILE A 19 0.91 -11.77 5.70
CA ILE A 19 -0.15 -11.32 6.61
C ILE A 19 0.38 -11.17 8.04
N ASP A 20 1.18 -12.12 8.52
CA ASP A 20 1.76 -12.08 9.87
C ASP A 20 2.66 -10.86 10.12
N ARG A 21 3.22 -10.28 9.05
CA ARG A 21 4.08 -9.08 9.12
C ARG A 21 3.30 -7.78 8.95
N ILE A 22 2.04 -7.86 8.55
CA ILE A 22 1.18 -6.70 8.32
C ILE A 22 0.39 -6.43 9.61
N PRO A 23 0.59 -5.29 10.29
CA PRO A 23 -0.18 -4.94 11.50
C PRO A 23 -1.71 -4.96 11.30
N LEU A 24 -2.19 -4.60 10.11
CA LEU A 24 -3.62 -4.66 9.77
C LEU A 24 -4.14 -6.10 9.53
N GLY A 25 -3.26 -7.11 9.50
CA GLY A 25 -3.62 -8.53 9.36
C GLY A 25 -4.24 -8.91 8.02
N ARG A 26 -4.05 -8.11 6.97
CA ARG A 26 -4.62 -8.37 5.64
C ARG A 26 -3.78 -7.79 4.51
N ILE A 27 -3.99 -8.31 3.31
CA ILE A 27 -3.44 -7.74 2.08
C ILE A 27 -4.31 -6.55 1.64
N ALA A 28 -3.68 -5.47 1.21
CA ALA A 28 -4.37 -4.28 0.73
C ALA A 28 -5.06 -4.51 -0.61
N HIS A 29 -6.20 -3.86 -0.80
CA HIS A 29 -6.85 -3.75 -2.10
C HIS A 29 -6.21 -2.59 -2.90
N PRO A 30 -6.01 -2.71 -4.24
CA PRO A 30 -5.39 -1.66 -5.04
C PRO A 30 -6.08 -0.28 -4.93
N GLY A 31 -7.39 -0.26 -4.68
CA GLY A 31 -8.15 0.96 -4.45
C GLY A 31 -7.63 1.81 -3.28
N GLU A 32 -7.08 1.17 -2.24
CA GLU A 32 -6.56 1.88 -1.06
C GLU A 32 -5.31 2.70 -1.40
N VAL A 33 -4.48 2.23 -2.35
CA VAL A 33 -3.33 2.99 -2.87
C VAL A 33 -3.79 4.04 -3.89
N ALA A 34 -4.83 3.73 -4.67
CA ALA A 34 -5.38 4.66 -5.66
C ALA A 34 -5.92 5.94 -5.01
N ASP A 35 -6.59 5.84 -3.86
CA ASP A 35 -7.10 7.00 -3.14
C ASP A 35 -5.98 7.95 -2.70
N ALA A 36 -4.84 7.41 -2.24
CA ALA A 36 -3.66 8.20 -1.90
C ALA A 36 -3.07 8.90 -3.12
N ALA A 37 -2.99 8.19 -4.27
CA ALA A 37 -2.54 8.78 -5.52
C ALA A 37 -3.47 9.92 -5.99
N VAL A 38 -4.78 9.71 -5.93
CA VAL A 38 -5.78 10.74 -6.26
C VAL A 38 -5.65 11.96 -5.36
N PHE A 39 -5.43 11.77 -4.05
CA PHE A 39 -5.16 12.87 -3.12
C PHE A 39 -3.93 13.68 -3.55
N LEU A 40 -2.80 13.02 -3.84
CA LEU A 40 -1.56 13.67 -4.25
C LEU A 40 -1.67 14.39 -5.59
N CYS A 41 -2.49 13.89 -6.51
CA CYS A 41 -2.78 14.55 -7.78
C CYS A 41 -3.83 15.68 -7.68
N SER A 42 -4.46 15.85 -6.53
CA SER A 42 -5.51 16.86 -6.34
C SER A 42 -4.96 18.20 -5.86
N ALA A 43 -5.77 19.26 -5.98
CA ALA A 43 -5.43 20.58 -5.44
C ALA A 43 -5.21 20.59 -3.91
N ARG A 44 -5.70 19.57 -3.19
CA ARG A 44 -5.53 19.45 -1.73
C ARG A 44 -4.08 19.21 -1.34
N ALA A 45 -3.28 18.60 -2.21
CA ALA A 45 -1.86 18.37 -2.00
C ALA A 45 -0.98 19.50 -2.59
N GLY A 46 -1.56 20.66 -2.94
CA GLY A 46 -0.88 21.72 -3.70
C GLY A 46 0.37 22.34 -3.06
N TYR A 47 0.63 22.09 -1.78
CA TYR A 47 1.85 22.52 -1.09
C TYR A 47 2.75 21.34 -0.66
N MET A 48 2.42 20.11 -1.05
CA MET A 48 3.21 18.92 -0.79
C MET A 48 4.13 18.64 -1.97
N THR A 49 5.44 18.74 -1.75
CA THR A 49 6.47 18.41 -2.75
C THR A 49 7.71 17.85 -2.04
N GLY A 50 8.41 16.91 -2.68
CA GLY A 50 9.58 16.23 -2.10
C GLY A 50 9.27 15.32 -0.91
N ALA A 51 8.00 14.95 -0.71
CA ALA A 51 7.56 14.05 0.34
C ALA A 51 7.27 12.65 -0.20
N THR A 52 7.48 11.63 0.63
CA THR A 52 7.07 10.25 0.36
C THR A 52 5.86 9.92 1.21
N VAL A 53 4.83 9.35 0.59
CA VAL A 53 3.67 8.81 1.29
C VAL A 53 3.72 7.30 1.18
N ASP A 54 3.97 6.65 2.31
CA ASP A 54 3.98 5.20 2.40
C ASP A 54 2.57 4.66 2.70
N VAL A 55 2.12 3.71 1.88
CA VAL A 55 0.82 3.03 2.02
C VAL A 55 1.10 1.53 2.17
N SER A 56 1.69 1.15 3.31
CA SER A 56 2.20 -0.21 3.52
C SER A 56 1.51 -0.98 4.65
N ASP A 57 0.29 -0.60 5.04
CA ASP A 57 -0.49 -1.29 6.08
C ASP A 57 0.22 -1.34 7.45
N GLY A 58 1.20 -0.45 7.68
CA GLY A 58 2.06 -0.40 8.86
C GLY A 58 3.31 -1.28 8.80
N MET A 59 3.61 -1.91 7.66
CA MET A 59 4.82 -2.72 7.49
C MET A 59 6.11 -1.89 7.51
N LEU A 60 6.05 -0.66 7.02
CA LEU A 60 7.12 0.32 7.11
C LEU A 60 6.72 1.40 8.10
N MET A 61 7.64 1.77 8.98
CA MET A 61 7.50 2.95 9.83
C MET A 61 8.41 4.02 9.25
N HIS A 62 7.81 5.02 8.60
CA HIS A 62 8.49 6.17 7.98
C HIS A 62 8.34 7.42 8.86
#